data_AF-A0A7S1SX99-F1
#
_entry.id   AF-A0A7S1SX99-F1
#
_cell.length_a   1.000
_cell.length_b   1.000
_cell.length_c   1.000
_cell.angle_alpha   90.00
_cell.angle_beta   90.00
_cell.angle_gamma   90.00
#
_symmetry.space_group_name_H-M   'P 1'
#
loop_
_entity.id
_entity.type
_entity.pdbx_description
1 polymer ?
#
loop_
_entity_poly.entity_id
_entity_poly.type
_entity_poly.pdbx_seq_one_letter_code
_entity_poly.pdbx_strand_id
1 'polypeptide(L)'
;RCGVAATEAALFHSQAGAFHMTGGTATHDAIVWGGDPGEQSRRKAIGDPKLKISATSELGNVTPWLVVPGPWKDAELKHYAKHLAAAFADNVSCNCLAPKVIILAKDWAHSDTFIAYFKEEMAVYPLPSPYYPGTHARYERFRSHYPDAAQLCRAEDVGQPSAFGKLLPWLVNELEVEVGVKTGDKYAGEHCFAEEPFAPAITLVKASFEEGSGGVNELSTAFLELVPEFC
;
A
#
# COMPACT_ATOMS: atom_id res chain seq x y z
N ARG A 1 7.88 5.40 27.32
CA ARG A 1 6.89 6.34 27.91
C ARG A 1 7.46 7.73 28.19
N CYS A 2 8.78 7.93 28.31
CA CYS A 2 9.39 9.27 28.46
C CYS A 2 9.24 10.17 27.20
N GLY A 3 9.30 9.57 26.00
CA GLY A 3 9.22 10.33 24.73
C GLY A 3 7.90 11.07 24.51
N VAL A 4 6.75 10.51 24.89
CA VAL A 4 5.44 11.15 24.65
C VAL A 4 5.29 12.47 25.42
N ALA A 5 5.64 12.47 26.71
CA ALA A 5 5.55 13.66 27.54
C ALA A 5 6.54 14.75 27.07
N ALA A 6 7.74 14.36 26.64
CA ALA A 6 8.72 15.30 26.09
C ALA A 6 8.25 15.90 24.77
N THR A 7 7.69 15.09 23.86
CA THR A 7 7.10 15.56 22.60
C THR A 7 5.94 16.51 22.86
N GLU A 8 5.01 16.18 23.76
CA GLU A 8 3.90 17.07 24.10
C GLU A 8 4.40 18.39 24.68
N ALA A 9 5.33 18.37 25.64
CA ALA A 9 5.90 19.58 26.20
C ALA A 9 6.58 20.46 25.14
N ALA A 10 7.30 19.87 24.18
CA ALA A 10 7.95 20.60 23.10
C ALA A 10 6.95 21.23 22.12
N LEU A 11 5.92 20.48 21.70
CA LEU A 11 4.93 20.92 20.73
C LEU A 11 4.03 22.06 21.25
N PHE A 12 3.75 22.07 22.56
CA PHE A 12 2.92 23.09 23.20
C PHE A 12 3.74 24.20 23.89
N HIS A 13 5.06 24.22 23.71
CA HIS A 13 5.92 25.28 24.24
C HIS A 13 5.70 26.59 23.48
N SER A 14 5.78 27.73 24.18
CA SER A 14 5.52 29.07 23.61
C SER A 14 6.50 29.48 22.50
N GLN A 15 7.67 28.83 22.42
CA GLN A 15 8.67 29.07 21.36
C GLN A 15 8.55 28.12 20.17
N ALA A 16 7.67 27.13 20.20
CA ALA A 16 7.45 26.27 19.06
C ALA A 16 6.81 27.08 17.92
N GLY A 17 7.46 27.11 16.76
CA GLY A 17 6.97 27.86 15.59
C GLY A 17 6.24 27.00 14.56
N ALA A 18 6.68 25.75 14.39
CA ALA A 18 6.12 24.79 13.45
C ALA A 18 6.40 23.35 13.87
N PHE A 19 5.59 22.44 13.35
CA PHE A 19 5.67 21.00 13.51
C PHE A 19 5.69 20.33 12.14
N HIS A 20 6.61 19.39 11.96
CA HIS A 20 6.60 18.48 10.81
C HIS A 20 6.74 17.04 11.32
N MET A 21 5.97 16.12 10.74
CA MET A 21 6.10 14.69 11.05
C MET A 21 6.03 13.79 9.82
N THR A 22 6.73 12.67 9.93
CA THR A 22 6.53 11.52 9.05
C THR A 22 6.04 10.36 9.91
N GLY A 23 4.93 9.72 9.54
CA GLY A 23 4.38 8.61 10.30
C GLY A 23 2.93 8.25 9.96
N GLY A 24 2.25 7.59 10.88
CA GLY A 24 0.87 7.14 10.65
C GLY A 24 -0.17 8.23 10.92
N THR A 25 -1.26 8.21 10.16
CA THR A 25 -2.43 9.10 10.28
C THR A 25 -2.97 9.15 11.71
N ALA A 26 -3.05 8.01 12.40
CA ALA A 26 -3.51 7.96 13.78
C ALA A 26 -2.62 8.77 14.76
N THR A 27 -1.30 8.78 14.54
CA THR A 27 -0.37 9.56 15.37
C THR A 27 -0.48 11.05 15.07
N HIS A 28 -0.55 11.40 13.79
CA HIS A 28 -0.83 12.77 13.36
C HIS A 28 -2.10 13.30 14.01
N ASP A 29 -3.16 12.51 13.93
CA ASP A 29 -4.45 12.97 14.41
C ASP A 29 -4.49 13.11 15.93
N ALA A 30 -3.84 12.21 16.65
CA ALA A 30 -3.67 12.33 18.09
C ALA A 30 -2.92 13.63 18.50
N ILE A 31 -1.94 14.05 17.69
CA ILE A 31 -1.14 15.26 17.95
C ILE A 31 -1.90 16.53 17.57
N VAL A 32 -2.38 16.60 16.31
CA VAL A 32 -2.96 17.82 15.73
C VAL A 32 -4.38 18.05 16.22
N TRP A 33 -5.19 16.99 16.30
CA TRP A 33 -6.61 17.06 16.61
C TRP A 33 -6.94 16.57 18.02
N GLY A 34 -6.04 15.84 18.67
CA GLY A 34 -6.23 15.29 20.02
C GLY A 34 -6.54 13.79 20.01
N GLY A 35 -6.28 13.13 21.15
CA GLY A 35 -6.37 11.68 21.28
C GLY A 35 -7.77 11.12 21.58
N ASP A 36 -8.73 11.96 21.96
CA ASP A 36 -10.12 11.53 22.16
C ASP A 36 -10.87 11.53 20.81
N PRO A 37 -11.47 10.40 20.37
CA PRO A 37 -12.12 10.32 19.06
C PRO A 37 -13.28 11.29 18.85
N GLY A 38 -14.06 11.58 19.91
CA GLY A 38 -15.21 12.48 19.84
C GLY A 38 -14.76 13.93 19.63
N GLU A 39 -13.82 14.38 20.46
CA GLU A 39 -13.24 15.72 20.36
C GLU A 39 -12.43 15.89 19.06
N GLN A 40 -11.68 14.86 18.66
CA GLN A 40 -10.95 14.84 17.39
C GLN A 40 -11.91 15.07 16.21
N SER A 41 -13.02 14.34 16.16
CA SER A 41 -14.03 14.47 15.10
C SER A 41 -14.67 15.87 15.10
N ARG A 42 -15.02 16.38 16.28
CA ARG A 42 -15.58 17.74 16.44
C ARG A 42 -14.60 18.81 15.94
N ARG A 43 -13.33 18.73 16.32
CA ARG A 43 -12.28 19.70 15.94
C ARG A 43 -12.00 19.68 14.44
N LYS A 44 -11.93 18.50 13.83
CA LYS A 44 -11.80 18.35 12.37
C LYS A 44 -12.96 19.02 11.65
N ALA A 45 -14.20 18.79 12.11
CA ALA A 45 -15.41 19.32 11.49
C ALA A 45 -15.49 20.86 11.51
N ILE A 46 -14.98 21.51 12.56
CA ILE A 46 -14.99 22.98 12.69
C ILE A 46 -13.66 23.65 12.32
N GLY A 47 -12.65 22.89 11.91
CA GLY A 47 -11.31 23.41 11.61
C GLY A 47 -10.57 24.00 12.81
N ASP A 48 -10.75 23.44 14.01
CA ASP A 48 -10.14 23.93 15.27
C ASP A 48 -9.11 22.93 15.84
N PRO A 49 -7.90 22.82 15.26
CA PRO A 49 -6.89 21.86 15.72
C PRO A 49 -6.49 22.13 17.19
N LYS A 50 -6.18 21.07 17.95
CA LYS A 50 -5.62 21.18 19.31
C LYS A 50 -4.25 21.85 19.25
N LEU A 51 -3.40 21.43 18.31
CA LEU A 51 -2.10 22.04 18.07
C LEU A 51 -2.28 23.37 17.33
N LYS A 52 -1.79 24.48 17.92
CA LYS A 52 -2.01 25.85 17.40
C LYS A 52 -0.89 26.39 16.51
N ILE A 53 0.23 25.67 16.44
CA ILE A 53 1.34 25.98 15.54
C ILE A 53 1.10 25.36 14.16
N SER A 54 1.78 25.88 13.14
CA SER A 54 1.70 25.31 11.78
C SER A 54 2.17 23.85 11.80
N ALA A 55 1.40 22.97 11.16
CA ALA A 55 1.66 21.53 11.10
C ALA A 55 1.73 21.09 9.64
N THR A 56 2.73 20.29 9.30
CA THR A 56 2.86 19.59 8.01
C THR A 56 3.17 18.12 8.28
N SER A 57 2.73 17.24 7.38
CA SER A 57 2.84 15.80 7.61
C SER A 57 3.03 15.03 6.31
N GLU A 58 3.91 14.04 6.35
CA GLU A 58 4.01 12.97 5.36
C GLU A 58 3.42 11.70 5.99
N LEU A 59 2.28 11.24 5.47
CA LEU A 59 1.54 10.09 5.98
C LEU A 59 1.63 8.93 5.00
N GLY A 60 1.53 7.70 5.53
CA GLY A 60 1.49 6.48 4.71
C GLY A 60 0.38 6.51 3.65
N ASN A 61 0.51 5.67 2.63
CA ASN A 61 -0.38 5.65 1.48
C ASN A 61 -0.60 4.22 0.97
N VAL A 62 -1.77 3.96 0.39
CA VAL A 62 -1.93 2.85 -0.54
C VAL A 62 -1.34 3.31 -1.87
N THR A 63 -0.09 2.94 -2.16
CA THR A 63 0.57 3.41 -3.39
C THR A 63 0.25 2.46 -4.56
N PRO A 64 -0.54 2.91 -5.57
CA PRO A 64 -0.85 2.11 -6.75
C PRO A 64 0.29 2.18 -7.77
N TRP A 65 0.61 1.05 -8.38
CA TRP A 65 1.54 0.97 -9.51
C TRP A 65 0.83 0.33 -10.69
N LEU A 66 0.88 1.00 -11.85
CA LEU A 66 0.22 0.53 -13.06
C LEU A 66 1.24 -0.16 -13.97
N VAL A 67 0.90 -1.37 -14.42
CA VAL A 67 1.63 -2.07 -15.47
C VAL A 67 0.89 -1.81 -16.79
N VAL A 68 1.39 -0.83 -17.55
CA VAL A 68 0.72 -0.39 -18.77
C VAL A 68 0.85 -1.46 -19.86
N PRO A 69 -0.25 -1.86 -20.51
CA PRO A 69 -0.21 -2.79 -21.61
C PRO A 69 0.76 -2.39 -22.72
N GLY A 70 1.27 -3.38 -23.43
CA GLY A 70 2.14 -3.16 -24.57
C GLY A 70 2.58 -4.47 -25.20
N PRO A 71 3.25 -4.42 -26.37
CA PRO A 71 3.80 -5.58 -27.05
C PRO A 71 5.11 -6.04 -26.39
N TRP A 72 5.04 -6.34 -25.09
CA TRP A 72 6.22 -6.66 -24.29
C TRP A 72 6.77 -8.03 -24.67
N LYS A 73 8.10 -8.12 -24.74
CA LYS A 73 8.80 -9.39 -24.88
C LYS A 73 8.83 -10.10 -23.54
N ASP A 74 8.98 -11.42 -23.59
CA ASP A 74 9.17 -12.27 -22.41
C ASP A 74 10.27 -11.76 -21.46
N ALA A 75 11.41 -11.34 -22.02
CA ALA A 75 12.52 -10.79 -21.24
C ALA A 75 12.17 -9.46 -20.56
N GLU A 76 11.31 -8.64 -21.16
CA GLU A 76 10.84 -7.38 -20.57
C GLU A 76 9.84 -7.66 -19.43
N LEU A 77 8.92 -8.62 -19.61
CA LEU A 77 8.01 -9.06 -18.55
C LEU A 77 8.77 -9.52 -17.31
N LYS A 78 9.75 -10.41 -17.48
CA LYS A 78 10.62 -10.90 -16.38
C LYS A 78 11.38 -9.76 -15.71
N HIS A 79 11.95 -8.86 -16.50
CA HIS A 79 12.70 -7.72 -16.00
C HIS A 79 11.82 -6.83 -15.11
N TYR A 80 10.65 -6.42 -15.61
CA TYR A 80 9.75 -5.54 -14.85
C TYR A 80 9.11 -6.23 -13.64
N ALA A 81 8.76 -7.52 -13.74
CA ALA A 81 8.28 -8.30 -12.60
C ALA A 81 9.32 -8.34 -11.46
N LYS A 82 10.60 -8.56 -11.79
CA LYS A 82 11.71 -8.53 -10.83
C LYS A 82 11.93 -7.14 -10.22
N HIS A 83 11.86 -6.09 -11.03
CA HIS A 83 11.99 -4.72 -10.52
C HIS A 83 10.87 -4.36 -9.54
N LEU A 84 9.64 -4.77 -9.85
CA LEU A 84 8.49 -4.56 -8.98
C LEU A 84 8.62 -5.37 -7.69
N ALA A 85 9.04 -6.65 -7.78
CA ALA A 85 9.35 -7.48 -6.60
C ALA A 85 10.37 -6.82 -5.68
N ALA A 86 11.45 -6.27 -6.23
CA ALA A 86 12.44 -5.55 -5.45
C ALA A 86 11.88 -4.27 -4.79
N ALA A 87 11.09 -3.48 -5.52
CA ALA A 87 10.45 -2.28 -4.99
C ALA A 87 9.43 -2.58 -3.88
N PHE A 88 8.67 -3.67 -4.01
CA PHE A 88 7.75 -4.15 -2.99
C PHE A 88 8.48 -4.67 -1.75
N ALA A 89 9.52 -5.47 -1.95
CA ALA A 89 10.24 -6.16 -0.88
C ALA A 89 11.13 -5.23 -0.05
N ASP A 90 11.54 -4.09 -0.61
CA ASP A 90 12.37 -3.10 0.08
C ASP A 90 11.78 -2.73 1.44
N ASN A 91 12.63 -2.73 2.46
CA ASN A 91 12.26 -2.49 3.86
C ASN A 91 11.05 -3.32 4.35
N VAL A 92 10.90 -4.58 3.90
CA VAL A 92 9.76 -5.45 4.27
C VAL A 92 8.42 -4.85 3.81
N SER A 93 8.45 -4.10 2.70
CA SER A 93 7.32 -3.27 2.25
C SER A 93 6.86 -2.21 3.25
N CYS A 94 7.70 -1.81 4.20
CA CYS A 94 7.38 -0.77 5.19
C CYS A 94 7.92 0.59 4.73
N ASN A 95 7.58 0.97 3.50
CA ASN A 95 7.93 2.27 2.90
C ASN A 95 6.64 2.92 2.38
N CYS A 96 6.48 4.24 2.57
CA CYS A 96 5.27 4.97 2.16
C CYS A 96 5.07 4.90 0.63
N LEU A 97 6.15 4.77 -0.15
CA LEU A 97 6.12 4.63 -1.61
C LEU A 97 6.10 3.17 -2.09
N ALA A 98 6.14 2.19 -1.17
CA ALA A 98 6.13 0.79 -1.57
C ALA A 98 4.83 0.48 -2.31
N PRO A 99 4.89 -0.24 -3.45
CA PRO A 99 3.68 -0.65 -4.14
C PRO A 99 2.81 -1.50 -3.22
N LYS A 100 1.55 -1.09 -3.03
CA LYS A 100 0.55 -1.82 -2.24
C LYS A 100 -0.52 -2.45 -3.10
N VAL A 101 -0.75 -1.86 -4.27
CA VAL A 101 -1.64 -2.37 -5.30
C VAL A 101 -0.93 -2.29 -6.64
N ILE A 102 -0.85 -3.42 -7.34
CA ILE A 102 -0.41 -3.47 -8.74
C ILE A 102 -1.64 -3.61 -9.60
N ILE A 103 -1.79 -2.74 -10.59
CA ILE A 103 -2.95 -2.72 -11.46
C ILE A 103 -2.50 -3.11 -12.86
N LEU A 104 -3.15 -4.12 -13.42
CA LEU A 104 -2.97 -4.60 -14.79
C LEU A 104 -4.31 -4.53 -15.51
N ALA A 105 -4.30 -4.30 -16.83
CA ALA A 105 -5.51 -4.45 -17.63
C ALA A 105 -5.91 -5.92 -17.70
N LYS A 106 -7.17 -6.26 -17.39
CA LYS A 106 -7.67 -7.64 -17.42
C LYS A 106 -7.44 -8.29 -18.78
N ASP A 107 -7.72 -7.56 -19.84
CA ASP A 107 -7.68 -8.07 -21.22
C ASP A 107 -6.30 -7.94 -21.88
N TRP A 108 -5.27 -7.52 -21.12
CA TRP A 108 -3.91 -7.57 -21.62
C TRP A 108 -3.39 -9.01 -21.65
N ALA A 109 -3.00 -9.47 -22.84
CA ALA A 109 -2.55 -10.85 -23.08
C ALA A 109 -1.37 -11.31 -22.21
N HIS A 110 -0.64 -10.39 -21.56
CA HIS A 110 0.47 -10.73 -20.68
C HIS A 110 0.17 -10.61 -19.18
N SER A 111 -1.05 -10.21 -18.77
CA SER A 111 -1.37 -9.98 -17.36
C SER A 111 -1.11 -11.20 -16.48
N ASP A 112 -1.64 -12.37 -16.84
CA ASP A 112 -1.41 -13.60 -16.07
C ASP A 112 0.06 -14.04 -16.08
N THR A 113 0.77 -13.83 -17.20
CA THR A 113 2.20 -14.15 -17.30
C THR A 113 3.05 -13.23 -16.43
N PHE A 114 2.73 -11.94 -16.39
CA PHE A 114 3.40 -10.96 -15.53
C PHE A 114 3.19 -11.29 -14.05
N ILE A 115 1.94 -11.60 -13.65
CA ILE A 115 1.60 -12.01 -12.28
C ILE A 115 2.40 -13.27 -11.90
N ALA A 116 2.48 -14.26 -12.79
CA ALA A 116 3.26 -15.47 -12.56
C ALA A 116 4.75 -15.14 -12.31
N TYR A 117 5.39 -14.33 -13.15
CA TYR A 117 6.78 -13.92 -12.95
C TYR A 117 7.01 -13.12 -11.68
N PHE A 118 6.07 -12.25 -11.30
CA PHE A 118 6.15 -11.55 -10.02
C PHE A 118 6.14 -12.55 -8.85
N LYS A 119 5.20 -13.51 -8.86
CA LYS A 119 5.10 -14.53 -7.80
C LYS A 119 6.32 -15.44 -7.74
N GLU A 120 6.89 -15.81 -8.90
CA GLU A 120 8.14 -16.57 -8.97
C GLU A 120 9.30 -15.82 -8.32
N GLU A 121 9.47 -14.52 -8.61
CA GLU A 121 10.49 -13.68 -7.99
C GLU A 121 10.26 -13.55 -6.47
N MET A 122 9.02 -13.34 -6.03
CA MET A 122 8.69 -13.24 -4.60
C MET A 122 8.91 -14.56 -3.84
N ALA A 123 8.64 -15.71 -4.46
CA ALA A 123 8.86 -17.03 -3.85
C ALA A 123 10.33 -17.28 -3.53
N VAL A 124 11.25 -16.68 -4.29
CA VAL A 124 12.70 -16.79 -4.07
C VAL A 124 13.30 -15.51 -3.48
N TYR A 125 12.53 -14.49 -3.12
CA TYR A 125 13.07 -13.26 -2.54
C TYR A 125 13.37 -13.47 -1.04
N PRO A 126 14.57 -13.10 -0.53
CA PRO A 126 14.89 -13.27 0.89
C PRO A 126 13.92 -12.49 1.78
N LEU A 127 13.52 -13.06 2.91
CA LEU A 127 12.67 -12.36 3.88
C LEU A 127 13.48 -11.41 4.80
N PRO A 128 13.21 -10.10 4.80
CA PRO A 128 13.85 -9.17 5.73
C PRO A 128 13.19 -9.21 7.11
N SER A 129 13.96 -8.84 8.13
CA SER A 129 13.48 -8.72 9.52
C SER A 129 12.44 -7.60 9.65
N PRO A 130 11.22 -7.85 10.18
CA PRO A 130 10.18 -6.84 10.31
C PRO A 130 10.52 -5.83 11.40
N TYR A 131 11.08 -4.67 11.07
CA TYR A 131 11.51 -3.67 12.07
C TYR A 131 10.36 -2.92 12.77
N TYR A 132 9.27 -2.62 12.05
CA TYR A 132 8.24 -1.70 12.53
C TYR A 132 7.29 -2.35 13.56
N PRO A 133 7.00 -1.68 14.68
CA PRO A 133 5.99 -2.14 15.63
C PRO A 133 4.61 -2.33 14.97
N GLY A 134 3.93 -3.41 15.34
CA GLY A 134 2.59 -3.75 14.84
C GLY A 134 2.56 -4.44 13.48
N THR A 135 3.70 -4.70 12.84
CA THR A 135 3.74 -5.32 11.49
C THR A 135 3.05 -6.69 11.47
N HIS A 136 3.27 -7.57 12.45
CA HIS A 136 2.54 -8.85 12.52
C HIS A 136 1.03 -8.69 12.66
N ALA A 137 0.56 -7.69 13.41
CA ALA A 137 -0.87 -7.45 13.58
C ALA A 137 -1.52 -6.94 12.28
N ARG A 138 -0.82 -6.08 11.54
CA ARG A 138 -1.27 -5.61 10.21
C ARG A 138 -1.23 -6.75 9.18
N TYR A 139 -0.18 -7.57 9.19
CA TYR A 139 -0.06 -8.76 8.36
C TYR A 139 -1.24 -9.72 8.55
N GLU A 140 -1.57 -10.06 9.80
CA GLU A 140 -2.68 -10.96 10.10
C GLU A 140 -4.04 -10.36 9.75
N ARG A 141 -4.21 -9.04 9.89
CA ARG A 141 -5.42 -8.35 9.44
C ARG A 141 -5.61 -8.49 7.93
N PHE A 142 -4.58 -8.22 7.14
CA PHE A 142 -4.62 -8.40 5.69
C PHE A 142 -4.93 -9.86 5.33
N ARG A 143 -4.24 -10.82 5.95
CA ARG A 143 -4.48 -12.27 5.73
C ARG A 143 -5.90 -12.70 6.11
N SER A 144 -6.49 -12.08 7.13
CA SER A 144 -7.86 -12.39 7.56
C SER A 144 -8.90 -11.83 6.58
N HIS A 145 -8.59 -10.69 5.94
CA HIS A 145 -9.42 -10.11 4.91
C HIS A 145 -9.31 -10.88 3.58
N TYR A 146 -8.11 -11.32 3.23
CA TYR A 146 -7.81 -12.12 2.03
C TYR A 146 -7.27 -13.51 2.41
N PRO A 147 -8.16 -14.45 2.80
CA PRO A 147 -7.74 -15.77 3.28
C PRO A 147 -7.04 -16.61 2.19
N ASP A 148 -7.32 -16.33 0.92
CA ASP A 148 -6.76 -17.01 -0.25
C ASP A 148 -5.46 -16.36 -0.75
N ALA A 149 -4.98 -15.29 -0.11
CA ALA A 149 -3.71 -14.66 -0.47
C ALA A 149 -2.56 -15.67 -0.38
N ALA A 150 -1.79 -15.78 -1.46
CA ALA A 150 -0.65 -16.68 -1.52
C ALA A 150 0.43 -16.25 -0.53
N GLN A 151 0.96 -17.20 0.23
CA GLN A 151 2.14 -17.01 1.07
C GLN A 151 3.38 -17.47 0.31
N LEU A 152 4.22 -16.52 -0.08
CA LEU A 152 5.41 -16.77 -0.88
C LEU A 152 6.66 -16.52 -0.04
N CYS A 153 7.57 -17.48 -0.01
CA CYS A 153 8.89 -17.36 0.61
C CYS A 153 9.73 -18.59 0.26
N ARG A 154 11.03 -18.46 0.52
CA ARG A 154 11.92 -19.61 0.55
C ARG A 154 11.59 -20.48 1.76
N ALA A 155 11.61 -21.80 1.59
CA ALA A 155 11.25 -22.73 2.66
C ALA A 155 12.14 -22.55 3.91
N GLU A 156 13.42 -22.22 3.71
CA GLU A 156 14.38 -21.98 4.77
C GLU A 156 14.10 -20.73 5.62
N ASP A 157 13.39 -19.72 5.08
CA ASP A 157 13.16 -18.45 5.77
C ASP A 157 11.95 -18.50 6.72
N VAL A 158 11.10 -19.53 6.59
CA VAL A 158 9.81 -19.63 7.29
C VAL A 158 9.99 -19.59 8.81
N GLY A 159 9.41 -18.57 9.44
CA GLY A 159 9.29 -18.50 10.89
C GLY A 159 10.61 -18.28 11.65
N GLN A 160 11.69 -17.96 10.94
CA GLN A 160 12.97 -17.63 11.57
C GLN A 160 12.79 -16.43 12.53
N PRO A 161 13.40 -16.46 13.73
CA PRO A 161 13.30 -15.36 14.67
C PRO A 161 14.16 -14.17 14.22
N SER A 162 13.71 -12.96 14.55
CA SER A 162 14.49 -11.73 14.48
C SER A 162 14.31 -10.91 15.76
N ALA A 163 15.07 -9.81 15.89
CA ALA A 163 14.94 -8.90 17.03
C ALA A 163 13.54 -8.28 17.18
N PHE A 164 12.74 -8.29 16.11
CA PHE A 164 11.44 -7.63 16.04
C PHE A 164 10.28 -8.59 15.72
N GLY A 165 10.50 -9.89 15.93
CA GLY A 165 9.51 -10.95 15.70
C GLY A 165 9.93 -11.90 14.59
N LYS A 166 9.08 -12.88 14.27
CA LYS A 166 9.39 -13.86 13.23
C LYS A 166 9.39 -13.22 11.85
N LEU A 167 10.24 -13.70 10.94
CA LEU A 167 10.16 -13.38 9.51
C LEU A 167 8.77 -13.75 8.98
N LEU A 168 8.25 -12.91 8.11
CA LEU A 168 6.90 -13.01 7.56
C LEU A 168 7.00 -13.31 6.07
N PRO A 169 6.33 -14.36 5.55
CA PRO A 169 6.21 -14.58 4.12
C PRO A 169 5.60 -13.37 3.41
N TRP A 170 5.77 -13.29 2.09
CA TRP A 170 5.09 -12.30 1.29
C TRP A 170 3.64 -12.73 1.07
N LEU A 171 2.67 -11.90 1.47
CA LEU A 171 1.26 -12.10 1.11
C LEU A 171 0.99 -11.46 -0.24
N VAL A 172 0.51 -12.28 -1.17
CA VAL A 172 0.16 -11.85 -2.51
C VAL A 172 -1.30 -12.21 -2.77
N ASN A 173 -2.16 -11.20 -2.73
CA ASN A 173 -3.56 -11.32 -3.08
C ASN A 173 -3.77 -11.02 -4.57
N GLU A 174 -4.76 -11.66 -5.19
CA GLU A 174 -5.13 -11.45 -6.59
C GLU A 174 -6.63 -11.16 -6.66
N LEU A 175 -7.02 -10.11 -7.38
CA LEU A 175 -8.42 -9.73 -7.57
C LEU A 175 -8.68 -9.34 -9.02
N GLU A 176 -9.91 -9.56 -9.47
CA GLU A 176 -10.42 -8.92 -10.67
C GLU A 176 -11.44 -7.88 -10.25
N VAL A 177 -11.29 -6.65 -10.75
CA VAL A 177 -12.19 -5.54 -10.42
C VAL A 177 -12.70 -4.94 -11.72
N GLU A 178 -14.01 -4.68 -11.77
CA GLU A 178 -14.60 -3.89 -12.84
C GLU A 178 -14.53 -2.41 -12.47
N VAL A 179 -13.75 -1.64 -13.23
CA VAL A 179 -13.62 -0.20 -13.01
C VAL A 179 -14.75 0.48 -13.77
N GLY A 180 -15.88 0.64 -13.07
CA GLY A 180 -17.05 1.30 -13.60
C GLY A 180 -17.09 2.78 -13.22
N VAL A 181 -17.10 3.67 -14.22
CA VAL A 181 -17.47 5.10 -14.09
C VAL A 181 -18.89 5.29 -13.48
N LYS A 182 -19.66 4.21 -13.28
CA LYS A 182 -21.09 4.23 -12.92
C LYS A 182 -21.43 4.02 -11.44
N THR A 183 -20.51 3.64 -10.56
CA THR A 183 -20.86 3.32 -9.15
C THR A 183 -20.72 4.50 -8.19
N GLY A 184 -19.91 5.51 -8.53
CA GLY A 184 -19.61 6.62 -7.60
C GLY A 184 -18.83 6.18 -6.35
N ASP A 185 -18.45 4.91 -6.28
CA ASP A 185 -17.67 4.30 -5.22
C ASP A 185 -16.31 3.97 -5.82
N LYS A 186 -15.34 4.85 -5.57
CA LYS A 186 -14.03 4.94 -6.26
C LYS A 186 -13.27 3.61 -6.35
N TYR A 187 -13.61 2.66 -5.47
CA TYR A 187 -12.95 1.37 -5.35
C TYR A 187 -13.92 0.19 -5.16
N ALA A 188 -15.22 0.37 -5.45
CA ALA A 188 -16.26 -0.60 -5.08
C ALA A 188 -16.24 -1.04 -3.59
N GLY A 189 -15.70 -0.19 -2.71
CA GLY A 189 -15.47 -0.52 -1.30
C GLY A 189 -14.37 -1.56 -1.04
N GLU A 190 -13.55 -1.90 -2.05
CA GLU A 190 -12.51 -2.92 -1.92
C GLU A 190 -11.37 -2.46 -1.00
N HIS A 191 -11.01 -3.33 -0.06
CA HIS A 191 -10.16 -2.99 1.07
C HIS A 191 -8.74 -2.63 0.67
N CYS A 192 -8.20 -3.25 -0.37
CA CYS A 192 -6.81 -3.03 -0.81
C CYS A 192 -6.55 -1.61 -1.29
N PHE A 193 -7.57 -0.87 -1.71
CA PHE A 193 -7.46 0.53 -2.14
C PHE A 193 -7.64 1.54 -1.00
N ALA A 194 -8.19 1.10 0.14
CA ALA A 194 -8.57 1.99 1.24
C ALA A 194 -7.66 1.85 2.47
N GLU A 195 -7.11 0.66 2.73
CA GLU A 195 -6.29 0.40 3.91
C GLU A 195 -4.87 -0.02 3.52
N GLU A 196 -3.89 0.79 3.92
CA GLU A 196 -2.48 0.46 3.74
C GLU A 196 -2.07 -0.68 4.70
N PRO A 197 -1.55 -1.81 4.19
CA PRO A 197 -1.14 -2.91 5.06
C PRO A 197 0.13 -2.60 5.86
N PHE A 198 1.03 -1.73 5.37
CA PHE A 198 2.34 -1.40 5.99
C PHE A 198 3.04 -2.63 6.62
N ALA A 199 3.10 -3.68 5.80
CA ALA A 199 3.52 -5.05 6.09
C ALA A 199 3.88 -5.72 4.74
N PRO A 200 4.52 -6.91 4.72
CA PRO A 200 4.87 -7.62 3.49
C PRO A 200 3.62 -8.24 2.82
N ALA A 201 2.69 -7.39 2.39
CA ALA A 201 1.44 -7.73 1.76
C ALA A 201 1.12 -6.79 0.59
N ILE A 202 0.66 -7.35 -0.52
CA ILE A 202 0.32 -6.64 -1.76
C ILE A 202 -0.89 -7.29 -2.43
N THR A 203 -1.65 -6.49 -3.19
CA THR A 203 -2.72 -6.99 -4.06
C THR A 203 -2.38 -6.73 -5.53
N LEU A 204 -2.52 -7.73 -6.39
CA LEU A 204 -2.48 -7.59 -7.85
C LEU A 204 -3.91 -7.58 -8.37
N VAL A 205 -4.29 -6.50 -9.03
CA VAL A 205 -5.63 -6.26 -9.53
C VAL A 205 -5.61 -6.33 -11.05
N LYS A 206 -6.43 -7.21 -11.62
CA LYS A 206 -6.79 -7.18 -13.04
C LYS A 206 -8.05 -6.34 -13.20
N ALA A 207 -7.88 -5.13 -13.73
CA ALA A 207 -8.94 -4.17 -13.94
C ALA A 207 -9.59 -4.34 -15.32
N SER A 208 -10.91 -4.57 -15.38
CA SER A 208 -11.69 -4.50 -16.61
C SER A 208 -12.35 -3.13 -16.77
N PHE A 209 -12.56 -2.72 -18.02
CA PHE A 209 -13.19 -1.45 -18.40
C PHE A 209 -14.06 -1.64 -19.65
N GLU A 210 -15.04 -0.76 -19.89
CA GLU A 210 -15.88 -0.83 -21.10
C GLU A 210 -14.98 -0.66 -22.35
N GLU A 211 -14.80 -1.74 -23.12
CA GLU A 211 -13.91 -1.80 -24.29
C GLU A 211 -14.34 -0.85 -25.43
N GLY A 212 -13.35 -0.16 -26.00
CA GLY A 212 -13.31 0.08 -27.45
C GLY A 212 -12.63 -1.10 -28.12
N SER A 213 -13.13 -1.58 -29.26
CA SER A 213 -12.72 -2.81 -29.96
C SER A 213 -11.32 -2.77 -30.62
N GLY A 214 -10.31 -2.32 -29.89
CA GLY A 214 -9.00 -1.93 -30.39
C GLY A 214 -7.86 -2.89 -30.09
N GLY A 215 -6.74 -2.74 -30.81
CA GLY A 215 -5.48 -3.43 -30.49
C GLY A 215 -4.80 -2.91 -29.22
N VAL A 216 -3.62 -3.46 -28.88
CA VAL A 216 -2.89 -3.16 -27.62
C VAL A 216 -2.66 -1.67 -27.34
N ASN A 217 -2.55 -0.83 -28.38
CA ASN A 217 -2.38 0.62 -28.21
C ASN A 217 -3.65 1.28 -27.65
N GLU A 218 -4.83 0.89 -28.14
CA GLU A 218 -6.11 1.40 -27.66
C GLU A 218 -6.39 0.93 -26.23
N LEU A 219 -6.04 -0.34 -25.94
CA LEU A 219 -6.07 -0.89 -24.57
C LEU A 219 -5.18 -0.08 -23.61
N SER A 220 -3.98 0.31 -24.06
CA SER A 220 -3.04 1.10 -23.25
C SER A 220 -3.57 2.50 -22.94
N THR A 221 -4.17 3.16 -23.94
CA THR A 221 -4.77 4.49 -23.77
C THR A 221 -5.96 4.42 -22.82
N ALA A 222 -6.90 3.50 -23.04
CA ALA A 222 -8.06 3.32 -22.16
C ALA A 222 -7.65 2.97 -20.72
N PHE A 223 -6.61 2.14 -20.55
CA PHE A 223 -6.08 1.81 -19.23
C PHE A 223 -5.50 3.03 -18.50
N LEU A 224 -4.82 3.93 -19.21
CA LEU A 224 -4.28 5.15 -18.63
C LEU A 224 -5.39 6.16 -18.27
N GLU A 225 -6.52 6.14 -18.97
CA GLU A 225 -7.70 6.95 -18.61
C GLU A 225 -8.29 6.54 -17.25
N LEU A 226 -8.00 5.33 -16.75
CA LEU A 226 -8.41 4.87 -15.41
C LEU A 226 -7.53 5.39 -14.27
N VAL A 227 -6.37 5.99 -14.56
CA VAL A 227 -5.44 6.46 -13.51
C VAL A 227 -6.13 7.35 -12.46
N PRO A 228 -7.00 8.32 -12.81
CA PRO A 228 -7.70 9.15 -11.83
C PRO A 228 -8.63 8.36 -10.89
N GLU A 229 -9.11 7.19 -11.30
CA GLU A 229 -9.96 6.34 -10.46
C GLU A 229 -9.14 5.65 -9.36
N PHE A 230 -7.83 5.49 -9.55
CA PHE A 230 -6.93 4.82 -8.61
C PHE A 230 -6.12 5.75 -7.69
N CYS A 231 -6.20 7.08 -7.90
CA CYS A 231 -5.45 8.10 -7.17
C CYS A 231 -6.41 9.06 -6.46
#